data_AF-A0A661I2Z8-F1
#
_entry.id   AF-A0A661I2Z8-F1
#
_cell.length_a   1.000
_cell.length_b   1.000
_cell.length_c   1.000
_cell.angle_alpha   90.00
_cell.angle_beta   90.00
_cell.angle_gamma   90.00
#
_symmetry.space_group_name_H-M   'P 1'
#
loop_
_entity.id
_entity.type
_entity.pdbx_description
1 polymer ?
#
loop_
_entity_poly.entity_id
_entity_poly.type
_entity_poly.pdbx_seq_one_letter_code
_entity_poly.pdbx_strand_id
1 'polypeptide(L)'
;FVKTITYYGKKVRVYANEVAIKITRDAYVKVVDDDGKTKQIRVIGDAVDCRFVVERLVDEKKNIVATWMLLSNLKKDVTTETIALWYYFRWKIESFFKLLKSFGFNLEKWQQETSQAIFKRLLIVSYVSLLIWKLEHSNDINSQKLKLFLVKIGGRLVKKEKISTSSSLLAGLRIFLTMMDIMILYDLNQLTSMKNQLVEIMGIEI
;
A
#
# COMPACT_ATOMS: atom_id res chain seq x y z
N PHE A 1 -15.49 -17.79 -15.08
CA PHE A 1 -14.64 -16.68 -15.54
C PHE A 1 -14.97 -15.49 -14.66
N VAL A 2 -13.98 -14.86 -14.04
CA VAL A 2 -14.21 -13.79 -13.04
C VAL A 2 -14.12 -12.42 -13.70
N LYS A 3 -12.96 -12.07 -14.26
CA LYS A 3 -12.69 -10.79 -14.93
C LYS A 3 -11.38 -10.85 -15.72
N THR A 4 -11.10 -9.77 -16.46
CA THR A 4 -9.78 -9.50 -17.03
C THR A 4 -9.04 -8.49 -16.15
N ILE A 5 -7.77 -8.75 -15.85
CA ILE A 5 -6.89 -7.84 -15.09
C ILE A 5 -5.58 -7.62 -15.81
N THR A 6 -4.86 -6.58 -15.41
CA THR A 6 -3.45 -6.40 -15.76
C THR A 6 -2.58 -7.03 -14.67
N TYR A 7 -1.77 -8.02 -15.04
CA TYR A 7 -0.81 -8.71 -14.18
C TYR A 7 0.59 -8.59 -14.81
N TYR A 8 1.53 -7.97 -14.09
CA TYR A 8 2.88 -7.63 -14.60
C TYR A 8 2.87 -7.00 -16.02
N GLY A 9 1.93 -6.07 -16.28
CA GLY A 9 1.81 -5.39 -17.56
C GLY A 9 1.13 -6.21 -18.67
N LYS A 10 0.75 -7.46 -18.42
CA LYS A 10 0.01 -8.31 -19.37
C LYS A 10 -1.46 -8.38 -19.01
N LYS A 11 -2.35 -8.37 -20.01
CA LYS A 11 -3.77 -8.68 -19.80
C LYS A 11 -3.94 -10.17 -19.58
N VAL A 12 -4.61 -10.55 -18.50
CA VAL A 12 -4.86 -11.94 -18.14
C VAL A 12 -6.30 -12.12 -17.70
N ARG A 13 -6.87 -13.28 -18.02
CA ARG A 13 -8.21 -13.69 -17.61
C ARG A 13 -8.11 -14.49 -16.32
N VAL A 14 -8.95 -14.13 -15.35
CA VAL A 14 -9.02 -14.80 -14.06
C VAL A 14 -10.12 -15.86 -14.11
N TYR A 15 -9.76 -17.08 -13.72
CA TYR A 15 -10.68 -18.20 -13.52
C TYR A 15 -10.58 -18.62 -12.07
N ALA A 16 -11.71 -18.73 -11.38
CA ALA A 16 -11.76 -19.22 -10.02
C ALA A 16 -12.77 -20.36 -9.96
N ASN A 17 -12.46 -21.37 -9.15
CA ASN A 17 -13.38 -22.44 -8.79
C ASN A 17 -13.17 -22.79 -7.32
N GLU A 18 -14.15 -23.43 -6.71
CA GLU A 18 -14.09 -23.78 -5.30
C GLU A 18 -14.55 -25.20 -5.01
N VAL A 19 -14.09 -25.71 -3.88
CA VAL A 19 -14.56 -26.96 -3.30
C VAL A 19 -14.62 -26.81 -1.78
N ALA A 20 -15.65 -27.39 -1.17
CA ALA A 20 -15.73 -27.47 0.29
C ALA A 20 -14.70 -28.48 0.80
N ILE A 21 -13.91 -28.09 1.78
CA ILE A 21 -12.93 -28.95 2.42
C ILE A 21 -13.05 -28.87 3.94
N LYS A 22 -12.50 -29.88 4.60
CA LYS A 22 -12.42 -29.94 6.06
C LYS A 22 -10.96 -30.05 6.44
N ILE A 23 -10.46 -29.10 7.21
CA ILE A 23 -9.08 -29.11 7.70
C ILE A 23 -9.07 -29.83 9.05
N THR A 24 -8.49 -31.02 9.06
CA THR A 24 -8.26 -31.82 10.26
C THR A 24 -6.76 -31.79 10.57
N ARG A 25 -6.33 -30.82 11.37
CA ARG A 25 -4.93 -30.77 11.82
C ARG A 25 -4.87 -30.53 13.31
N ASP A 26 -4.25 -31.48 14.01
CA ASP A 26 -4.05 -31.36 15.44
C ASP A 26 -2.99 -30.31 15.75
N ALA A 27 -3.19 -29.63 16.88
CA ALA A 27 -2.23 -28.66 17.40
C ALA A 27 -1.18 -29.38 18.26
N TYR A 28 -0.01 -28.77 18.39
CA TYR A 28 1.00 -29.18 19.36
C TYR A 28 1.19 -28.05 20.35
N VAL A 29 1.02 -28.35 21.63
CA VAL A 29 1.19 -27.39 22.73
C VAL A 29 2.42 -27.79 23.53
N LYS A 30 3.27 -26.79 23.84
CA LYS A 30 4.39 -26.98 24.76
C LYS A 30 3.87 -26.87 26.19
N VAL A 31 4.06 -27.92 26.97
CA VAL A 31 3.73 -27.97 28.39
C VAL A 31 5.01 -28.24 29.17
N VAL A 32 5.20 -27.55 30.28
CA VAL A 32 6.32 -27.79 31.21
C VAL A 32 5.85 -28.82 32.22
N ASP A 33 6.58 -29.93 32.35
CA ASP A 33 6.33 -30.94 33.39
C ASP A 33 6.79 -30.45 34.77
N ASP A 34 6.34 -31.13 35.82
CA ASP A 34 6.67 -30.83 37.21
C ASP A 34 8.20 -30.84 37.48
N ASP A 35 8.97 -31.56 36.66
CA ASP A 35 10.44 -31.58 36.66
C ASP A 35 11.09 -30.43 35.85
N GLY A 36 10.32 -29.44 35.39
CA GLY A 36 10.80 -28.29 34.61
C GLY A 36 11.15 -28.60 33.14
N LYS A 37 10.92 -29.83 32.67
CA LYS A 37 11.19 -30.25 31.28
C LYS A 37 10.03 -29.87 30.36
N THR A 38 10.34 -29.31 29.18
CA THR A 38 9.31 -28.97 28.18
C THR A 38 8.97 -30.18 27.31
N LYS A 39 7.72 -30.62 27.32
CA LYS A 39 7.18 -31.63 26.39
C LYS A 39 6.22 -31.02 25.38
N GLN A 40 6.17 -31.58 24.18
CA GLN A 40 5.13 -31.24 23.20
C GLN A 40 4.03 -32.29 23.28
N ILE A 41 2.83 -31.87 23.65
CA ILE A 41 1.64 -32.73 23.63
C ILE A 41 0.79 -32.42 22.39
N ARG A 42 0.29 -33.48 21.76
CA ARG A 42 -0.67 -33.37 20.66
C ARG A 42 -2.05 -33.09 21.26
N VAL A 43 -2.66 -31.99 20.82
CA VAL A 43 -4.01 -31.60 21.21
C VAL A 43 -4.90 -31.76 19.98
N ILE A 44 -5.86 -32.67 20.07
CA ILE A 44 -6.84 -32.90 19.01
C ILE A 44 -7.72 -31.65 18.96
N GLY A 45 -7.76 -31.00 17.79
CA GLY A 45 -8.59 -29.83 17.55
C GLY A 45 -9.82 -30.20 16.74
N ASP A 46 -10.88 -29.41 16.88
CA ASP A 46 -12.07 -29.57 16.03
C ASP A 46 -11.74 -29.31 14.57
N ALA A 47 -12.36 -30.10 13.70
CA ALA A 47 -12.18 -29.95 12.27
C ALA A 47 -12.78 -28.63 11.79
N VAL A 48 -12.02 -27.88 10.99
CA VAL A 48 -12.45 -26.59 10.47
C VAL A 48 -13.01 -26.75 9.06
N ASP A 49 -14.31 -26.54 8.91
CA ASP A 49 -14.94 -26.45 7.59
C ASP A 49 -14.52 -25.15 6.91
N CYS A 50 -14.01 -25.28 5.68
CA CYS A 50 -13.63 -24.12 4.88
C CYS A 50 -13.80 -24.37 3.39
N ARG A 51 -13.69 -23.30 2.61
CA ARG A 51 -13.73 -23.32 1.16
C ARG A 51 -12.30 -23.27 0.65
N PHE A 52 -11.95 -24.22 -0.20
CA PHE A 52 -10.73 -24.19 -0.97
C PHE A 52 -11.01 -23.57 -2.33
N VAL A 53 -10.46 -22.39 -2.57
CA VAL A 53 -10.64 -21.65 -3.81
C VAL A 53 -9.35 -21.71 -4.61
N VAL A 54 -9.44 -22.18 -5.85
CA VAL A 54 -8.31 -22.20 -6.79
C VAL A 54 -8.54 -21.14 -7.86
N GLU A 55 -7.64 -20.18 -7.92
CA GLU A 55 -7.62 -19.11 -8.92
C GLU A 55 -6.47 -19.34 -9.91
N ARG A 56 -6.76 -19.26 -11.21
CA ARG A 56 -5.78 -19.33 -12.29
C ARG A 56 -5.84 -18.08 -13.14
N LEU A 57 -4.68 -17.49 -13.38
CA LEU A 57 -4.50 -16.35 -14.29
C LEU A 57 -4.01 -16.92 -15.62
N VAL A 58 -4.78 -16.70 -16.68
CA VAL A 58 -4.52 -17.25 -18.02
C VAL A 58 -4.27 -16.10 -19.00
N ASP A 59 -3.16 -16.15 -19.74
CA ASP A 59 -2.84 -15.14 -20.75
C ASP A 59 -3.58 -15.38 -22.08
N GLU A 60 -3.39 -14.48 -23.05
CA GLU A 60 -4.00 -14.59 -24.38
C GLU A 60 -3.55 -15.83 -25.16
N LYS A 61 -2.37 -16.37 -24.85
CA LYS A 61 -1.81 -17.60 -25.42
C LYS A 61 -2.30 -18.86 -24.69
N LYS A 62 -3.26 -18.73 -23.77
CA LYS A 62 -3.81 -19.79 -22.91
C LYS A 62 -2.81 -20.41 -21.94
N ASN A 63 -1.68 -19.74 -21.66
CA ASN A 63 -0.74 -20.18 -20.64
C ASN A 63 -1.23 -19.77 -19.25
N ILE A 64 -1.05 -20.66 -18.27
CA ILE A 64 -1.27 -20.33 -16.86
C ILE A 64 -0.05 -19.55 -16.37
N VAL A 65 -0.23 -18.26 -16.10
CA VAL A 65 0.86 -17.38 -15.63
C VAL A 65 0.95 -17.31 -14.11
N ALA A 66 -0.13 -17.67 -13.40
CA ALA A 66 -0.14 -17.82 -11.96
C ALA A 66 -1.28 -18.75 -11.53
N THR A 67 -1.06 -19.46 -10.43
CA THR A 67 -2.10 -20.22 -9.71
C THR A 67 -2.06 -19.81 -8.25
N TRP A 68 -3.22 -19.45 -7.69
CA TRP A 68 -3.38 -19.15 -6.28
C TRP A 68 -4.33 -20.17 -5.65
N MET A 69 -3.94 -20.66 -4.48
CA MET A 69 -4.70 -21.62 -3.69
C MET A 69 -5.07 -20.93 -2.38
N LEU A 70 -6.35 -20.66 -2.20
CA LEU A 70 -6.87 -19.83 -1.12
C LEU A 70 -7.74 -20.68 -0.21
N LEU A 71 -7.63 -20.43 1.09
CA LEU A 71 -8.52 -20.96 2.11
C LEU A 71 -9.42 -19.84 2.61
N SER A 72 -10.73 -20.09 2.65
CA SER A 72 -11.69 -19.11 3.12
C SER A 72 -12.71 -19.75 4.07
N ASN A 73 -12.94 -19.10 5.20
CA ASN A 73 -14.03 -19.43 6.14
C ASN A 73 -15.29 -18.60 5.87
N LEU A 74 -15.35 -17.87 4.75
CA LEU A 74 -16.49 -17.05 4.40
C LEU A 74 -17.70 -17.92 4.06
N LYS A 75 -18.87 -17.47 4.53
CA LYS A 75 -20.16 -18.08 4.24
C LYS A 75 -20.43 -18.08 2.72
N LYS A 76 -21.34 -18.97 2.29
CA LYS A 76 -21.69 -19.19 0.87
C LYS A 76 -22.39 -18.00 0.20
N ASP A 77 -22.85 -17.03 0.98
CA ASP A 77 -23.37 -15.75 0.49
C ASP A 77 -22.31 -14.93 -0.25
N VAL A 78 -21.02 -15.12 0.07
CA VAL A 78 -19.90 -14.55 -0.69
C VAL A 78 -19.54 -15.48 -1.85
N THR A 79 -19.61 -14.98 -3.07
CA THR A 79 -19.27 -15.75 -4.27
C THR A 79 -17.76 -16.00 -4.39
N THR A 80 -17.38 -17.08 -5.08
CA THR A 80 -15.98 -17.43 -5.35
C THR A 80 -15.26 -16.32 -6.12
N GLU A 81 -15.95 -15.69 -7.07
CA GLU A 81 -15.50 -14.54 -7.84
C GLU A 81 -15.09 -13.38 -6.93
N THR A 82 -15.87 -13.13 -5.88
CA THR A 82 -15.62 -12.06 -4.91
C THR A 82 -14.39 -12.37 -4.07
N ILE A 83 -14.22 -13.61 -3.64
CA ILE A 83 -13.03 -14.06 -2.87
C ILE A 83 -11.75 -13.90 -3.70
N ALA A 84 -11.77 -14.36 -4.96
CA ALA A 84 -10.67 -14.20 -5.91
C ALA A 84 -10.34 -12.71 -6.14
N LEU A 85 -11.38 -11.89 -6.33
CA LEU A 85 -11.24 -10.44 -6.50
C LEU A 85 -10.60 -9.77 -5.26
N TRP A 86 -10.98 -10.16 -4.05
CA TRP A 86 -10.38 -9.64 -2.82
C TRP A 86 -8.91 -10.03 -2.69
N TYR A 87 -8.55 -11.26 -3.04
CA TYR A 87 -7.15 -11.68 -3.02
C TYR A 87 -6.30 -10.92 -4.05
N TYR A 88 -6.86 -10.55 -5.20
CA TYR A 88 -6.19 -9.64 -6.13
C TYR A 88 -5.83 -8.29 -5.48
N PHE A 89 -6.71 -7.74 -4.63
CA PHE A 89 -6.42 -6.51 -3.89
C PHE A 89 -5.33 -6.66 -2.83
N ARG A 90 -4.93 -7.88 -2.44
CA ARG A 90 -3.81 -8.12 -1.53
C ARG A 90 -2.54 -7.39 -1.98
N TRP A 91 -2.25 -7.36 -3.28
CA TRP A 91 -1.07 -6.67 -3.81
C TRP A 91 -1.15 -5.15 -3.72
N LYS A 92 -2.36 -4.57 -3.61
CA LYS A 92 -2.49 -3.10 -3.47
C LYS A 92 -1.85 -2.61 -2.18
N ILE A 93 -1.90 -3.38 -1.09
CA ILE A 93 -1.33 -3.00 0.21
C ILE A 93 0.17 -2.72 0.16
N GLU A 94 0.90 -3.35 -0.77
CA GLU A 94 2.32 -3.09 -0.93
C GLU A 94 2.63 -1.65 -1.30
N SER A 95 1.72 -0.98 -2.04
CA SER A 95 1.93 0.43 -2.37
C SER A 95 1.87 1.34 -1.14
N PHE A 96 1.06 0.99 -0.14
CA PHE A 96 1.03 1.67 1.16
C PHE A 96 2.31 1.40 1.95
N PHE A 97 2.75 0.14 2.05
CA PHE A 97 4.02 -0.15 2.72
C PHE A 97 5.24 0.48 2.03
N LYS A 98 5.23 0.59 0.70
CA LYS A 98 6.26 1.34 -0.05
C LYS A 98 6.25 2.82 0.32
N LEU A 99 5.07 3.43 0.44
CA LEU A 99 4.92 4.84 0.81
C LEU A 99 5.37 5.10 2.26
N LEU A 100 5.04 4.20 3.19
CA LEU A 100 5.51 4.27 4.58
C LEU A 100 7.04 4.18 4.68
N LYS A 101 7.64 3.22 3.97
CA LYS A 101 9.07 2.94 4.00
C LYS A 101 9.83 3.87 3.05
N SER A 102 10.54 3.32 2.08
CA SER A 102 11.58 4.00 1.31
C SER A 102 11.07 5.04 0.30
N PHE A 103 9.82 4.95 -0.17
CA PHE A 103 9.31 5.83 -1.24
C PHE A 103 8.52 7.04 -0.73
N GLY A 104 8.38 7.22 0.58
CA GLY A 104 7.68 8.37 1.16
C GLY A 104 8.27 8.80 2.50
N PHE A 105 7.78 8.21 3.59
CA PHE A 105 8.03 8.70 4.96
C PHE A 105 9.32 8.19 5.59
N ASN A 106 10.04 7.29 4.93
CA ASN A 106 11.31 6.73 5.38
C ASN A 106 11.22 6.17 6.81
N LEU A 107 10.19 5.37 7.08
CA LEU A 107 9.95 4.77 8.40
C LEU A 107 11.20 4.14 9.02
N GLU A 108 12.01 3.45 8.21
CA GLU A 108 13.24 2.78 8.64
C GLU A 108 14.38 3.73 9.03
N LYS A 109 14.25 5.03 8.74
CA LYS A 109 15.22 6.08 9.08
C LYS A 109 14.76 6.95 10.25
N TRP A 110 13.64 6.62 10.87
CA TRP A 110 13.11 7.37 12.01
C TRP A 110 14.04 7.22 13.22
N GLN A 111 14.35 8.34 13.86
CA GLN A 111 15.23 8.42 15.04
C GLN A 111 14.43 8.66 16.33
N GLN A 112 13.17 8.20 16.38
CA GLN A 112 12.37 8.29 17.60
C GLN A 112 12.87 7.25 18.62
N GLU A 113 13.17 7.70 19.83
CA GLU A 113 13.78 6.87 20.88
C GLU A 113 12.75 6.07 21.70
N THR A 114 11.47 6.43 21.63
CA THR A 114 10.40 5.77 22.41
C THR A 114 9.33 5.14 21.52
N SER A 115 8.80 4.01 21.96
CA SER A 115 7.71 3.29 21.27
C SER A 115 6.46 4.16 21.08
N GLN A 116 6.14 4.99 22.08
CA GLN A 116 4.99 5.90 22.02
C GLN A 116 5.18 6.98 20.93
N ALA A 117 6.38 7.54 20.78
CA ALA A 117 6.67 8.52 19.74
C ALA A 117 6.58 7.89 18.34
N ILE A 118 7.12 6.67 18.17
CA ILE A 118 7.00 5.90 16.93
C ILE A 118 5.52 5.66 16.60
N PHE A 119 4.72 5.20 17.57
CA PHE A 119 3.31 4.90 17.38
C PHE A 119 2.50 6.15 16.96
N LYS A 120 2.67 7.27 17.65
CA LYS A 120 2.01 8.55 17.29
C LYS A 120 2.36 8.98 15.87
N ARG A 121 3.63 8.93 15.50
CA ARG A 121 4.08 9.27 14.14
C ARG A 121 3.53 8.31 13.09
N LEU A 122 3.49 7.01 13.41
CA LEU A 122 2.94 5.98 12.53
C LEU A 122 1.46 6.19 12.24
N LEU A 123 0.66 6.59 13.24
CA LEU A 123 -0.76 6.90 13.04
C LEU A 123 -0.96 8.03 12.04
N ILE A 124 -0.26 9.15 12.22
CA ILE A 124 -0.35 10.32 11.34
C ILE A 124 0.07 9.95 9.92
N VAL A 125 1.23 9.30 9.79
CA VAL A 125 1.80 8.91 8.50
C VAL A 125 0.94 7.87 7.77
N SER A 126 0.32 6.95 8.51
CA SER A 126 -0.63 5.99 7.94
C SER A 126 -1.87 6.70 7.41
N TYR A 127 -2.42 7.67 8.15
CA TYR A 127 -3.56 8.45 7.71
C TYR A 127 -3.24 9.26 6.43
N VAL A 128 -2.10 9.96 6.40
CA VAL A 128 -1.67 10.68 5.20
C VAL A 128 -1.49 9.73 4.01
N SER A 129 -0.95 8.54 4.24
CA SER A 129 -0.80 7.53 3.19
C SER A 129 -2.15 7.10 2.59
N LEU A 130 -3.19 6.98 3.42
CA LEU A 130 -4.56 6.70 2.96
C LEU A 130 -5.15 7.87 2.15
N LEU A 131 -4.89 9.12 2.55
CA LEU A 131 -5.33 10.30 1.78
C LEU A 131 -4.68 10.37 0.40
N ILE A 132 -3.38 10.06 0.32
CA ILE A 132 -2.67 9.98 -0.96
C ILE A 132 -3.26 8.86 -1.84
N TRP A 133 -3.57 7.70 -1.27
CA TRP A 133 -4.25 6.64 -1.99
C TRP A 133 -5.63 7.03 -2.50
N LYS A 134 -6.42 7.74 -1.68
CA LYS A 134 -7.72 8.28 -2.06
C LYS A 134 -7.56 9.19 -3.27
N LEU A 135 -6.64 10.15 -3.21
CA LEU A 135 -6.34 11.07 -4.32
C LEU A 135 -5.85 10.33 -5.57
N GLU A 136 -4.98 9.34 -5.42
CA GLU A 136 -4.46 8.55 -6.54
C GLU A 136 -5.58 7.84 -7.30
N HIS A 137 -6.54 7.24 -6.58
CA HIS A 137 -7.65 6.46 -7.15
C HIS A 137 -8.89 7.30 -7.49
N SER A 138 -8.95 8.58 -7.12
CA SER A 138 -10.01 9.49 -7.57
C SER A 138 -9.91 9.79 -9.07
N ASN A 139 -11.02 9.65 -9.78
CA ASN A 139 -11.06 9.77 -11.25
C ASN A 139 -11.74 11.06 -11.75
N ASP A 140 -12.22 11.92 -10.86
CA ASP A 140 -12.84 13.19 -11.24
C ASP A 140 -11.84 14.18 -11.87
N ILE A 141 -12.36 15.10 -12.69
CA ILE A 141 -11.56 16.06 -13.47
C ILE A 141 -10.67 16.92 -12.56
N ASN A 142 -11.17 17.30 -11.38
CA ASN A 142 -10.42 18.15 -10.45
C ASN A 142 -9.26 17.38 -9.81
N SER A 143 -9.50 16.14 -9.38
CA SER A 143 -8.46 15.25 -8.87
C SER A 143 -7.39 14.98 -9.93
N GLN A 144 -7.73 14.86 -11.21
CA GLN A 144 -6.72 14.70 -12.26
C GLN A 144 -5.84 15.95 -12.43
N LYS A 145 -6.45 17.14 -12.46
CA LYS A 145 -5.70 18.41 -12.51
C LYS A 145 -4.79 18.55 -11.29
N LEU A 146 -5.30 18.26 -10.10
CA LEU A 146 -4.54 18.30 -8.86
C LEU A 146 -3.38 17.31 -8.89
N LYS A 147 -3.60 16.07 -9.34
CA LYS A 147 -2.54 15.06 -9.47
C LYS A 147 -1.42 15.54 -10.40
N LEU A 148 -1.74 16.10 -11.56
CA LEU A 148 -0.77 16.64 -12.51
C LEU A 148 0.03 17.79 -11.90
N PHE A 149 -0.65 18.71 -11.21
CA PHE A 149 -0.01 19.82 -10.51
C PHE A 149 0.98 19.31 -9.45
N LEU A 150 0.55 18.39 -8.58
CA LEU A 150 1.39 17.81 -7.53
C LEU A 150 2.59 17.05 -8.10
N VAL A 151 2.40 16.28 -9.18
CA VAL A 151 3.52 15.58 -9.85
C VAL A 151 4.53 16.59 -10.39
N LYS A 152 4.06 17.68 -11.01
CA LYS A 152 4.92 18.71 -11.60
C LYS A 152 5.78 19.40 -10.56
N ILE A 153 5.19 19.85 -9.45
CA ILE A 153 5.96 20.50 -8.37
C ILE A 153 6.81 19.50 -7.58
N GLY A 154 6.37 18.24 -7.50
CA GLY A 154 7.07 17.17 -6.77
C GLY A 154 8.37 16.71 -7.41
N GLY A 155 8.60 17.01 -8.70
CA GLY A 155 9.83 16.71 -9.43
C GLY A 155 10.15 15.22 -9.61
N ARG A 156 9.26 14.30 -9.19
CA ARG A 156 9.50 12.85 -9.30
C ARG A 156 9.12 12.35 -10.69
N LEU A 157 10.01 11.53 -11.26
CA LEU A 157 9.75 10.84 -12.51
C LEU A 157 8.61 9.83 -12.36
N VAL A 158 7.68 9.87 -13.30
CA VAL A 158 6.56 8.92 -13.41
C VAL A 158 6.70 8.15 -14.73
N LYS A 159 6.34 6.86 -14.72
CA LYS A 159 6.33 6.07 -15.96
C LYS A 159 5.36 6.69 -16.97
N LYS A 160 5.73 6.66 -18.25
CA LYS A 160 4.97 7.27 -19.38
C LYS A 160 3.47 6.91 -19.42
N GLU A 161 3.12 5.70 -18.97
CA GLU A 161 1.74 5.19 -18.97
C GLU A 161 0.90 5.63 -17.74
N LYS A 162 1.51 6.26 -16.74
CA LYS A 162 0.85 6.65 -15.49
C LYS A 162 0.82 8.17 -15.35
N ILE A 163 -0.34 8.69 -14.94
CA ILE A 163 -0.52 10.11 -14.62
C ILE A 163 0.22 10.46 -13.32
N SER A 164 0.22 9.54 -12.35
CA SER A 164 0.83 9.75 -11.04
C SER A 164 1.23 8.44 -10.38
N THR A 165 2.04 8.54 -9.33
CA THR A 165 2.26 7.47 -8.34
C THR A 165 2.01 8.02 -6.95
N SER A 166 1.65 7.17 -5.98
CA SER A 166 1.47 7.60 -4.58
C SER A 166 2.69 8.40 -4.06
N SER A 167 3.89 7.97 -4.45
CA SER A 167 5.16 8.58 -4.08
C SER A 167 5.35 9.99 -4.67
N SER A 168 5.03 10.18 -5.95
CA SER A 168 5.11 11.51 -6.60
C SER A 168 4.07 12.48 -6.04
N LEU A 169 2.86 11.98 -5.74
CA LEU A 169 1.80 12.79 -5.13
C LEU A 169 2.19 13.25 -3.72
N LEU A 170 2.76 12.37 -2.90
CA LEU A 170 3.22 12.74 -1.55
C LEU A 170 4.33 13.79 -1.61
N ALA A 171 5.30 13.65 -2.52
CA ALA A 171 6.37 14.62 -2.69
C ALA A 171 5.83 16.01 -3.10
N GLY A 172 4.91 16.03 -4.06
CA GLY A 172 4.24 17.26 -4.46
C GLY A 172 3.41 17.89 -3.35
N LEU A 173 2.64 17.08 -2.62
CA LEU A 173 1.81 17.56 -1.52
C LEU A 173 2.65 18.23 -0.43
N ARG A 174 3.81 17.65 -0.08
CA ARG A 174 4.73 18.26 0.87
C ARG A 174 5.16 19.65 0.42
N ILE A 175 5.60 19.79 -0.83
CA ILE A 175 6.04 21.07 -1.40
C ILE A 175 4.89 22.08 -1.42
N PHE A 176 3.70 21.65 -1.84
CA PHE A 176 2.51 22.49 -1.86
C PHE A 176 2.15 23.02 -0.47
N LEU A 177 2.11 22.16 0.54
CA LEU A 177 1.81 22.60 1.91
C LEU A 177 2.87 23.56 2.44
N THR A 178 4.16 23.29 2.19
CA THR A 178 5.23 24.22 2.56
C THR A 178 5.10 25.57 1.85
N MET A 179 4.70 25.59 0.57
CA MET A 179 4.44 26.84 -0.15
C MET A 179 3.27 27.61 0.48
N MET A 180 2.18 26.93 0.84
CA MET A 180 1.04 27.54 1.51
C MET A 180 1.45 28.15 2.86
N ASP A 181 2.24 27.42 3.66
CA ASP A 181 2.75 27.92 4.93
C ASP A 181 3.61 29.18 4.75
N ILE A 182 4.50 29.18 3.75
CA ILE A 182 5.35 30.35 3.43
C ILE A 182 4.48 31.56 3.02
N MET A 183 3.48 31.34 2.17
CA MET A 183 2.57 32.41 1.71
C MET A 183 1.70 32.98 2.83
N ILE A 184 1.44 32.20 3.89
CA ILE A 184 0.69 32.65 5.07
C ILE A 184 1.60 33.43 6.02
N LEU A 185 2.86 33.02 6.17
CA LEU A 185 3.78 33.57 7.16
C LEU A 185 4.52 34.82 6.69
N TYR A 186 4.76 34.94 5.38
CA TYR A 186 5.59 36.01 4.81
C TYR A 186 4.87 36.74 3.69
N ASP A 187 5.07 38.06 3.64
CA ASP A 187 4.65 38.85 2.49
C ASP A 187 5.66 38.76 1.34
N LEU A 188 5.25 39.22 0.15
CA LEU A 188 6.09 39.18 -1.05
C LEU A 188 7.37 40.02 -0.92
N ASN A 189 7.31 41.13 -0.16
CA ASN A 189 8.43 42.06 -0.01
C ASN A 189 9.53 41.44 0.86
N GLN A 190 9.13 40.77 1.94
CA GLN A 190 10.03 40.01 2.82
C GLN A 190 10.72 38.90 2.04
N LEU A 191 9.97 38.11 1.27
CA LEU A 191 10.55 37.05 0.44
C LEU A 191 11.52 37.60 -0.61
N THR A 192 11.21 38.75 -1.21
CA THR A 192 12.08 39.41 -2.20
C THR A 192 13.35 39.98 -1.54
N SER A 193 13.25 40.56 -0.35
CA SER A 193 14.39 41.02 0.43
C SER A 193 15.33 39.86 0.78
N MET A 194 14.78 38.74 1.25
CA MET A 194 15.54 37.52 1.53
C MET A 194 16.22 36.96 0.28
N LYS A 195 15.55 37.00 -0.87
CA LYS A 195 16.13 36.61 -2.16
C LYS A 195 17.36 37.47 -2.49
N ASN A 196 17.26 38.79 -2.36
CA ASN A 196 18.35 39.71 -2.69
C ASN A 196 19.56 39.49 -1.78
N GLN A 197 19.34 39.31 -0.47
CA GLN A 197 20.41 38.96 0.47
C GLN A 197 21.10 37.64 0.08
N LEU A 198 20.35 36.64 -0.37
CA LEU A 198 20.89 35.38 -0.87
C LEU A 198 21.76 35.56 -2.12
N VAL A 199 21.33 36.40 -3.06
CA VAL A 199 22.10 36.73 -4.27
C VAL A 199 23.41 37.44 -3.90
N GLU A 200 23.37 38.39 -2.96
CA GLU A 200 24.58 39.08 -2.47
C GLU A 200 25.57 38.10 -1.81
N ILE A 201 25.08 37.17 -1.00
CA ILE A 201 25.92 36.18 -0.31
C ILE A 201 26.51 35.16 -1.29
N MET A 202 25.70 34.65 -2.22
CA MET A 202 26.13 33.58 -3.12
C MET A 202 26.85 34.10 -4.37
N GLY A 203 26.71 35.39 -4.72
CA GLY A 203 27.30 35.99 -5.91
C GLY A 203 26.72 35.44 -7.23
N ILE A 204 25.52 34.86 -7.19
CA ILE A 204 24.83 34.26 -8.36
C ILE A 204 23.40 34.78 -8.36
N GLU A 205 22.91 35.24 -9.52
CA GLU A 205 21.51 35.62 -9.70
C GLU A 205 20.59 34.38 -9.62
N ILE A 206 19.47 34.53 -8.90
CA ILE A 206 18.44 33.50 -8.67
C ILE A 206 17.14 33.94 -9.32
#